data_AF-A0A2U3K5Y7-F1
#
_entry.id   AF-A0A2U3K5Y7-F1
#
_cell.length_a   1.000
_cell.length_b   1.000
_cell.length_c   1.000
_cell.angle_alpha   90.00
_cell.angle_beta   90.00
_cell.angle_gamma   90.00
#
_symmetry.space_group_name_H-M   'P 1'
#
loop_
_entity.id
_entity.type
_entity.pdbx_description
1 polymer ?
#
loop_
_entity_poly.entity_id
_entity_poly.type
_entity_poly.pdbx_seq_one_letter_code
_entity_poly.pdbx_strand_id
1 'polypeptide(L)'
;MQDDDLDRVLSREEDIVPSSGFAGNVMDAVRSQASAPPPIPFPWGRAIPGLAAALGLLLVVAVRFGSGSEAPAGNAALLVKALEAATTFGVGWIALALFASFVSVALSMRLAGGRR
;
A
#
# COMPACT_ATOMS: atom_id res chain seq x y z
N MET A 1 -42.04 -8.59 -1.77
CA MET A 1 -41.96 -7.37 -2.58
C MET A 1 -42.16 -7.85 -4.01
N GLN A 2 -43.31 -7.56 -4.60
CA GLN A 2 -43.68 -8.02 -5.94
C GLN A 2 -43.07 -7.06 -6.96
N ASP A 3 -42.59 -7.58 -8.09
CA ASP A 3 -41.94 -6.79 -9.15
C ASP A 3 -42.85 -5.63 -9.63
N ASP A 4 -44.16 -5.81 -9.56
CA ASP A 4 -45.19 -4.81 -9.90
C ASP A 4 -45.13 -3.54 -9.04
N ASP A 5 -44.75 -3.65 -7.76
CA ASP A 5 -44.59 -2.48 -6.89
C ASP A 5 -43.33 -1.68 -7.26
N LEU A 6 -42.30 -2.36 -7.79
CA LEU A 6 -41.03 -1.77 -8.18
C LEU A 6 -41.19 -1.00 -9.49
N ASP A 7 -41.88 -1.59 -10.47
CA ASP A 7 -42.20 -0.98 -11.76
C ASP A 7 -43.11 0.26 -11.60
N ARG A 8 -44.03 0.23 -10.63
CA ARG A 8 -44.90 1.37 -10.30
C ARG A 8 -44.17 2.54 -9.64
N VAL A 9 -43.11 2.28 -8.90
CA VAL A 9 -42.27 3.34 -8.31
C VAL A 9 -41.38 3.94 -9.40
N LEU A 10 -40.69 3.11 -10.18
CA LEU A 10 -39.81 3.56 -11.26
C LEU A 10 -40.53 4.32 -12.38
N SER A 11 -41.80 4.01 -12.65
CA SER A 11 -42.61 4.72 -13.65
C SER A 11 -43.08 6.11 -13.21
N ARG A 12 -42.88 6.50 -11.94
CA ARG A 12 -43.21 7.84 -11.42
C ARG A 12 -42.01 8.78 -11.39
N GLU A 13 -40.79 8.25 -11.48
CA GLU A 13 -39.60 9.08 -11.64
C GLU A 13 -39.55 9.62 -13.08
N GLU A 14 -39.28 10.92 -13.24
CA GLU A 14 -38.98 11.49 -14.55
C GLU A 14 -37.78 10.74 -15.14
N ASP A 15 -37.91 10.28 -16.38
CA ASP A 15 -36.83 9.61 -17.09
C ASP A 15 -35.67 10.61 -17.26
N ILE A 16 -34.62 10.45 -16.45
CA ILE A 16 -33.42 11.30 -16.49
C ILE A 16 -32.63 10.88 -17.72
N VAL A 17 -33.09 11.34 -18.88
CA VAL A 17 -32.40 11.09 -20.13
C VAL A 17 -31.14 11.95 -20.15
N PRO A 18 -29.95 11.35 -20.36
CA PRO A 18 -28.73 12.13 -20.51
C PRO A 18 -28.88 13.13 -21.65
N SER A 19 -28.15 14.25 -21.59
CA SER A 19 -28.07 15.15 -22.73
C SER A 19 -27.60 14.39 -23.97
N SER A 20 -28.13 14.73 -25.14
CA SER A 20 -27.93 14.00 -26.40
C SER A 20 -26.45 13.84 -26.82
N GLY A 21 -25.53 14.62 -26.24
CA GLY A 21 -24.09 14.54 -26.46
C GLY A 21 -23.28 13.91 -25.33
N PHE A 22 -23.90 13.55 -24.19
CA PHE A 22 -23.19 13.07 -23.00
C PHE A 22 -22.37 11.81 -23.29
N ALA A 23 -23.00 10.80 -23.90
CA ALA A 23 -22.32 9.52 -24.20
C ALA A 23 -21.15 9.72 -25.18
N GLY A 24 -21.29 10.61 -26.16
CA GLY A 24 -20.22 10.96 -27.10
C GLY A 24 -19.04 11.62 -26.38
N ASN A 25 -19.30 12.66 -25.58
CA ASN A 25 -18.26 13.37 -24.83
C ASN A 25 -17.52 12.45 -23.83
N VAL A 26 -18.25 11.56 -23.14
CA VAL A 26 -17.65 10.59 -22.23
C VAL A 26 -16.74 9.61 -22.98
N MET A 27 -17.22 9.06 -24.10
CA MET A 27 -16.44 8.11 -24.87
C MET A 27 -15.19 8.74 -25.52
N ASP A 28 -15.26 9.99 -25.95
CA ASP A 28 -14.12 10.73 -26.47
C ASP A 28 -13.08 11.00 -25.38
N ALA A 29 -13.51 11.40 -24.18
CA ALA A 29 -12.63 11.57 -23.03
C ALA A 29 -11.96 10.24 -22.61
N VAL A 30 -12.71 9.14 -22.61
CA VAL A 30 -12.17 7.79 -22.33
C VAL A 30 -11.13 7.39 -23.37
N ARG A 31 -11.41 7.61 -24.66
CA ARG A 31 -10.48 7.29 -25.75
C ARG A 31 -9.20 8.13 -25.67
N SER A 32 -9.32 9.40 -25.29
CA SER A 32 -8.18 10.29 -25.03
C SER A 32 -7.32 9.81 -23.86
N GLN A 33 -7.93 9.38 -22.74
CA GLN A 33 -7.16 8.84 -21.60
C GLN A 33 -6.58 7.44 -21.88
N ALA A 34 -7.28 6.61 -22.67
CA ALA A 34 -6.79 5.28 -23.05
C ALA A 34 -5.60 5.34 -24.01
N SER A 35 -5.44 6.44 -24.75
CA SER A 35 -4.28 6.70 -25.62
C SER A 35 -3.15 7.44 -24.90
N ALA A 36 -3.31 7.76 -23.61
CA ALA A 36 -2.23 8.31 -22.82
C ALA A 36 -1.08 7.31 -22.68
N PRO A 37 0.19 7.79 -22.62
CA PRO A 37 1.34 6.93 -22.42
C PRO A 37 1.20 6.06 -21.16
N PRO A 38 1.69 4.81 -21.17
CA PRO A 38 1.59 3.93 -20.03
C PRO A 38 2.28 4.56 -18.80
N PRO A 39 1.72 4.36 -17.58
CA PRO A 39 2.29 4.91 -16.35
C PRO A 39 3.74 4.46 -16.16
N ILE A 40 4.59 5.39 -15.69
CA ILE A 40 6.00 5.11 -15.40
C ILE A 40 6.08 4.03 -14.30
N PRO A 41 6.71 2.88 -14.56
CA PRO A 41 6.83 1.83 -13.57
C PRO A 41 7.73 2.28 -12.41
N PHE A 42 7.37 1.88 -11.20
CA PHE A 42 8.14 2.18 -10.01
C PHE A 42 9.53 1.52 -10.08
N PRO A 43 10.62 2.18 -9.66
CA PRO A 43 11.99 1.70 -9.83
C PRO A 43 12.37 0.57 -8.86
N TRP A 44 11.78 -0.61 -9.05
CA TRP A 44 12.00 -1.80 -8.22
C TRP A 44 13.48 -2.16 -8.07
N GLY A 45 14.30 -1.97 -9.11
CA GLY A 45 15.75 -2.22 -9.04
C GLY A 45 16.47 -1.40 -7.95
N ARG A 46 15.93 -0.23 -7.57
CA ARG A 46 16.46 0.60 -6.47
C ARG A 46 15.71 0.40 -5.15
N ALA A 47 14.43 0.01 -5.21
CA ALA A 47 13.63 -0.23 -4.01
C ALA A 47 13.97 -1.57 -3.32
N ILE A 48 14.29 -2.62 -4.08
CA ILE A 48 14.64 -3.95 -3.58
C ILE A 48 15.80 -3.94 -2.57
N PRO A 49 16.96 -3.30 -2.83
CA PRO A 49 18.06 -3.30 -1.86
C PRO A 49 17.69 -2.60 -0.55
N GLY A 50 16.91 -1.52 -0.61
CA GLY A 50 16.39 -0.85 0.60
C GLY A 50 15.42 -1.73 1.39
N LEU A 51 14.53 -2.44 0.69
CA LEU A 51 13.59 -3.38 1.31
C LEU A 51 14.33 -4.54 1.99
N ALA A 52 15.35 -5.09 1.32
CA ALA A 52 16.18 -6.17 1.85
C ALA A 52 16.97 -5.73 3.07
N ALA A 53 17.54 -4.53 3.06
CA ALA A 53 18.24 -3.96 4.22
C ALA A 53 17.29 -3.76 5.42
N ALA A 54 16.07 -3.25 5.18
CA ALA A 54 15.06 -3.08 6.21
C ALA A 54 14.61 -4.43 6.81
N LEU A 55 14.37 -5.43 5.97
CA LEU A 55 14.05 -6.80 6.40
C LEU A 55 15.19 -7.43 7.20
N GLY A 56 16.44 -7.27 6.74
CA GLY A 56 17.62 -7.77 7.44
C GLY A 56 17.79 -7.13 8.82
N LEU A 57 17.61 -5.80 8.90
CA LEU A 57 17.65 -5.08 10.17
C LEU A 57 16.57 -5.58 11.13
N LEU A 58 15.35 -5.78 10.63
CA LEU A 58 14.23 -6.26 11.43
C LEU A 58 14.46 -7.69 11.96
N LEU A 59 15.03 -8.57 11.14
CA LEU A 59 15.45 -9.92 11.55
C LEU A 59 16.53 -9.89 12.62
N VAL A 60 17.55 -9.05 12.47
CA VAL A 60 18.62 -8.89 13.48
C VAL A 60 18.03 -8.41 14.80
N VAL A 61 17.13 -7.42 14.77
CA VAL A 61 16.43 -6.94 15.98
C VAL A 61 15.61 -8.07 16.61
N ALA A 62 14.81 -8.80 15.83
CA ALA A 62 13.96 -9.88 16.32
C ALA A 62 14.78 -11.00 16.99
N VAL A 63 15.90 -11.40 16.38
CA VAL A 63 16.79 -12.43 16.95
C VAL A 63 17.48 -11.92 18.21
N ARG A 64 17.91 -10.67 18.28
CA ARG A 64 18.57 -10.12 19.47
C ARG A 64 17.63 -9.96 20.65
N PHE A 65 16.40 -9.52 20.41
CA PHE A 65 15.37 -9.40 21.44
C PHE A 65 14.78 -10.75 21.86
N GLY A 66 14.70 -11.72 20.93
CA GLY A 66 14.19 -13.06 21.22
C GLY A 66 15.19 -14.00 21.89
N SER A 67 16.49 -13.83 21.61
CA SER A 67 17.51 -14.81 22.01
C SER A 67 18.35 -14.43 23.24
N GLY A 68 18.17 -13.24 23.84
CA GLY A 68 18.86 -12.85 25.08
C GLY A 68 20.39 -13.02 25.04
N SER A 69 21.02 -12.88 23.88
CA SER A 69 22.38 -13.36 23.62
C SER A 69 23.38 -12.22 23.39
N GLU A 70 24.60 -12.44 23.88
CA GLU A 70 25.66 -11.48 24.19
C GLU A 70 26.18 -10.61 23.04
N ALA A 71 26.89 -9.55 23.45
CA ALA A 71 27.33 -8.40 22.67
C ALA A 71 28.18 -8.74 21.42
N PRO A 72 28.01 -8.00 20.31
CA PRO A 72 28.89 -8.14 19.15
C PRO A 72 30.17 -7.31 19.33
N ALA A 73 31.32 -7.91 18.99
CA ALA A 73 32.60 -7.20 18.88
C ALA A 73 32.75 -6.50 17.52
N GLY A 74 33.41 -5.34 17.51
CA GLY A 74 33.74 -4.56 16.30
C GLY A 74 32.71 -3.48 15.95
N ASN A 75 32.70 -3.02 14.70
CA ASN A 75 31.91 -1.87 14.19
C ASN A 75 30.40 -2.01 14.41
N ALA A 76 29.92 -3.25 14.62
CA ALA A 76 28.56 -3.56 15.02
C ALA A 76 28.21 -3.05 16.43
N ALA A 77 29.18 -2.85 17.32
CA ALA A 77 28.97 -2.32 18.67
C ALA A 77 28.47 -0.86 18.66
N LEU A 78 28.88 -0.05 17.68
CA LEU A 78 28.39 1.32 17.53
C LEU A 78 26.93 1.33 17.06
N LEU A 79 26.59 0.47 16.10
CA LEU A 79 25.20 0.28 15.66
C LEU A 79 24.33 -0.26 16.80
N VAL A 80 24.85 -1.18 17.60
CA VAL A 80 24.15 -1.74 18.76
C VAL A 80 23.93 -0.70 19.85
N LYS A 81 24.93 0.15 20.16
CA LYS A 81 24.74 1.26 21.10
C LYS A 81 23.70 2.28 20.60
N ALA A 82 23.70 2.59 19.30
CA ALA A 82 22.68 3.46 18.70
C ALA A 82 21.28 2.82 18.77
N LEU A 83 21.19 1.50 18.59
CA LEU A 83 19.94 0.74 18.69
C LEU A 83 19.44 0.65 20.14
N GLU A 84 20.34 0.48 21.10
CA GLU A 84 20.07 0.39 22.53
C GLU A 84 19.57 1.74 23.09
N ALA A 85 20.19 2.84 22.62
CA ALA A 85 19.68 4.18 22.84
C ALA A 85 18.27 4.35 22.26
N ALA A 86 18.04 3.92 21.01
CA ALA A 86 16.72 3.99 20.38
C ALA A 86 15.65 3.16 21.11
N THR A 87 15.99 2.00 21.65
CA THR A 87 15.06 1.16 22.42
C THR A 87 14.70 1.75 23.78
N THR A 88 15.61 2.51 24.39
CA THR A 88 15.36 3.25 25.65
C THR A 88 14.29 4.34 25.45
N PHE A 89 14.19 4.90 24.24
CA PHE A 89 13.19 5.89 23.87
C PHE A 89 11.84 5.30 23.38
N GLY A 90 11.62 3.98 23.50
CA GLY A 90 10.38 3.35 23.05
C GLY A 90 10.22 3.28 21.52
N VAL A 91 11.29 3.54 20.76
CA VAL A 91 11.29 3.58 19.29
C VAL A 91 11.03 2.19 18.69
N GLY A 92 11.23 1.12 19.45
CA GLY A 92 10.90 -0.24 19.02
C GLY A 92 9.43 -0.41 18.62
N TRP A 93 8.50 0.22 19.36
CA TRP A 93 7.08 0.16 19.02
C TRP A 93 6.74 0.99 17.78
N ILE A 94 7.45 2.09 17.56
CA ILE A 94 7.31 2.94 16.37
C ILE A 94 7.77 2.18 15.13
N ALA A 95 8.92 1.50 15.21
CA ALA A 95 9.42 0.67 14.11
C ALA A 95 8.46 -0.48 13.78
N LEU A 96 7.86 -1.11 14.80
CA LEU A 96 6.87 -2.17 14.63
C LEU A 96 5.58 -1.64 14.00
N ALA A 97 5.07 -0.49 14.45
CA ALA A 97 3.90 0.17 13.87
C ALA A 97 4.13 0.60 12.41
N LEU A 98 5.31 1.13 12.10
CA LEU A 98 5.69 1.48 10.73
C LEU A 98 5.79 0.22 9.85
N PHE A 99 6.35 -0.87 10.37
CA PHE A 99 6.43 -2.13 9.63
C PHE A 99 5.05 -2.72 9.36
N ALA A 100 4.17 -2.77 10.37
CA ALA A 100 2.79 -3.23 10.21
C ALA A 100 2.02 -2.38 9.18
N SER A 101 2.18 -1.05 9.24
CA SER A 101 1.55 -0.13 8.29
C SER A 101 2.08 -0.35 6.86
N PHE A 102 3.40 -0.53 6.72
CA PHE A 102 4.03 -0.80 5.43
C PHE A 102 3.55 -2.12 4.81
N VAL A 103 3.50 -3.20 5.60
CA VAL A 103 3.00 -4.51 5.16
C VAL A 103 1.53 -4.40 4.73
N SER A 104 0.69 -3.69 5.50
CA SER A 104 -0.71 -3.48 5.16
C SER A 104 -0.88 -2.76 3.81
N VAL A 105 -0.13 -1.68 3.59
CA VAL A 105 -0.17 -0.91 2.34
C VAL A 105 0.37 -1.75 1.16
N ALA A 106 1.46 -2.48 1.35
CA ALA A 106 2.03 -3.36 0.34
C ALA A 106 1.07 -4.49 -0.05
N LEU A 107 0.36 -5.07 0.91
CA LEU A 107 -0.68 -6.08 0.67
C LEU A 107 -1.85 -5.49 -0.12
N SER A 108 -2.32 -4.30 0.28
CA SER A 108 -3.40 -3.59 -0.42
C SER A 108 -3.01 -3.30 -1.88
N MET A 109 -1.77 -2.87 -2.13
CA MET A 109 -1.29 -2.61 -3.49
C MET A 109 -1.16 -3.91 -4.31
N ARG A 110 -0.70 -5.02 -3.73
CA ARG A 110 -0.65 -6.33 -4.43
C ARG A 110 -2.05 -6.86 -4.76
N LEU A 111 -3.01 -6.71 -3.86
CA LEU A 111 -4.38 -7.18 -4.06
C LEU A 111 -5.14 -6.29 -5.07
N ALA A 112 -4.94 -4.97 -5.03
CA ALA A 112 -5.54 -4.04 -5.99
C ALA A 112 -4.91 -4.14 -7.40
N GLY A 113 -3.61 -4.47 -7.48
CA GLY A 113 -2.89 -4.66 -8.75
C GLY A 113 -3.12 -6.02 -9.42
N GLY A 114 -3.77 -6.97 -8.75
CA GLY A 114 -3.98 -8.35 -9.23
C GLY A 114 -5.14 -8.56 -10.20
N ARG A 115 -5.84 -7.50 -10.65
CA ARG A 115 -6.85 -7.57 -11.71
C ARG A 115 -6.28 -7.03 -13.01
N ARG A 116 -5.49 -7.84 -13.72
CA ARG A 116 -5.26 -7.72 -15.15
C ARG A 116 -5.22 -9.10 -15.77
#